data_AF-A0A1Z2SKA0-F1
#
_entry.id   AF-A0A1Z2SKA0-F1
#
_cell.length_a   1.000
_cell.length_b   1.000
_cell.length_c   1.000
_cell.angle_alpha   90.00
_cell.angle_beta   90.00
_cell.angle_gamma   90.00
#
_symmetry.space_group_name_H-M   'P 1'
#
loop_
_entity.id
_entity.type
_entity.pdbx_description
1 polymer ?
#
loop_
_entity_poly.entity_id
_entity_poly.type
_entity_poly.pdbx_seq_one_letter_code
_entity_poly.pdbx_strand_id
1 'polypeptide(L)'
;MTQPNDYAFDDAVAVNQPGEAWYDLGNGWEREYMPKLTLKQCMELAKALATYVRLPERLNTENPVASVVLPNEERGQIAMPPITKADVVSMTFRKPSITRFTLSDYEQTGRFSQVRGMDTATTGLSPLQEKLLLLKKKGCLSDFFKLLFKTI
;
A
#
# COMPACT_ATOMS: atom_id res chain seq x y z
N MET A 1 0.57 -17.35 -32.24
CA MET A 1 1.65 -17.73 -31.32
C MET A 1 1.70 -16.68 -30.21
N THR A 2 1.15 -17.02 -29.03
CA THR A 2 1.45 -16.54 -27.65
C THR A 2 2.10 -15.16 -27.48
N GLN A 3 1.59 -14.16 -26.75
CA GLN A 3 0.44 -13.88 -25.87
C GLN A 3 0.31 -12.33 -25.86
N PRO A 4 -0.88 -11.71 -25.70
CA PRO A 4 -0.96 -10.31 -25.29
C PRO A 4 -0.46 -10.22 -23.85
N ASN A 5 0.39 -9.24 -23.52
CA ASN A 5 0.82 -9.01 -22.14
C ASN A 5 -0.37 -8.47 -21.31
N ASP A 6 -1.24 -9.38 -20.88
CA ASP A 6 -2.38 -9.20 -19.97
C ASP A 6 -1.94 -9.10 -18.50
N TYR A 7 -0.94 -8.26 -18.18
CA TYR A 7 -0.68 -7.86 -16.79
C TYR A 7 -1.56 -6.66 -16.46
N ALA A 8 -2.82 -6.95 -16.17
CA ALA A 8 -3.82 -6.00 -15.72
C ALA A 8 -3.41 -5.40 -14.35
N PHE A 9 -3.04 -4.12 -14.37
CA PHE A 9 -3.01 -3.16 -13.26
C PHE A 9 -2.48 -3.63 -11.88
N ASP A 10 -1.17 -3.84 -11.73
CA ASP A 10 -0.51 -3.75 -10.41
C ASP A 10 -0.37 -2.26 -10.01
N ASP A 11 -1.17 -1.77 -9.06
CA ASP A 11 -0.98 -0.45 -8.44
C ASP A 11 0.30 -0.44 -7.59
N ALA A 12 0.56 -1.54 -6.90
CA ALA A 12 1.77 -1.73 -6.11
C ALA A 12 2.20 -3.20 -6.02
N VAL A 13 3.51 -3.40 -5.82
CA VAL A 13 4.12 -4.68 -5.49
C VAL A 13 4.89 -4.52 -4.19
N ALA A 14 4.77 -5.48 -3.27
CA ALA A 14 5.50 -5.48 -2.01
C ALA A 14 6.17 -6.82 -1.73
N VAL A 15 7.33 -6.77 -1.09
CA VAL A 15 8.04 -7.91 -0.51
C VAL A 15 8.20 -7.60 0.97
N ASN A 16 7.47 -8.32 1.82
CA ASN A 16 7.48 -8.10 3.27
C ASN A 16 8.35 -9.12 4.01
N GLN A 17 8.69 -10.23 3.35
CA GLN A 17 9.61 -11.25 3.83
C GLN A 17 10.13 -12.08 2.63
N PRO A 18 11.30 -12.73 2.77
CA PRO A 18 11.79 -13.64 1.74
C PRO A 18 10.80 -14.77 1.42
N GLY A 19 10.73 -15.15 0.14
CA GLY A 19 9.93 -16.27 -0.35
C GLY A 19 8.52 -15.91 -0.79
N GLU A 20 8.09 -14.65 -0.66
CA GLU A 20 6.77 -14.20 -1.09
C GLU A 20 6.78 -12.77 -1.64
N ALA A 21 5.85 -12.52 -2.56
CA ALA A 21 5.52 -11.20 -3.05
C ALA A 21 4.02 -10.93 -2.85
N TRP A 22 3.68 -9.66 -2.75
CA TRP A 22 2.33 -9.17 -2.56
C TRP A 22 2.02 -8.19 -3.68
N TYR A 23 0.83 -8.29 -4.26
CA TYR A 23 0.38 -7.48 -5.39
C TYR A 23 -0.92 -6.78 -5.01
N ASP A 24 -0.98 -5.47 -5.22
CA ASP A 24 -2.23 -4.70 -5.12
C ASP A 24 -2.76 -4.48 -6.53
N LEU A 25 -3.83 -5.17 -6.88
CA LEU A 25 -4.50 -5.09 -8.18
C LEU A 25 -5.64 -4.07 -8.20
N GLY A 26 -5.74 -3.22 -7.17
CA GLY A 26 -6.81 -2.23 -7.00
C GLY A 26 -8.07 -2.78 -6.32
N ASN A 27 -8.11 -4.08 -6.01
CA ASN A 27 -9.20 -4.75 -5.28
C ASN A 27 -8.74 -5.39 -3.96
N GLY A 28 -7.52 -5.05 -3.51
CA GLY A 28 -6.91 -5.62 -2.31
C GLY A 28 -5.56 -6.27 -2.62
N TRP A 29 -4.94 -6.79 -1.56
CA TRP A 29 -3.62 -7.41 -1.64
C TRP A 29 -3.72 -8.92 -1.84
N GLU A 30 -3.08 -9.42 -2.89
CA GLU A 30 -2.94 -10.83 -3.18
C GLU A 30 -1.50 -11.28 -2.91
N ARG A 31 -1.34 -12.49 -2.35
CA ARG A 31 -0.02 -13.05 -2.00
C ARG A 31 0.37 -14.14 -2.98
N GLU A 32 1.58 -14.03 -3.54
CA GLU A 32 2.20 -15.05 -4.38
C GLU A 32 3.43 -15.66 -3.69
N TYR A 33 3.53 -16.98 -3.74
CA TYR A 33 4.71 -17.69 -3.26
C TYR A 33 5.83 -17.64 -4.31
N MET A 34 6.96 -17.06 -3.94
CA MET A 34 8.10 -16.84 -4.82
C MET A 34 9.39 -17.36 -4.16
N PRO A 35 9.67 -18.67 -4.23
CA PRO A 35 10.81 -19.29 -3.53
C PRO A 35 12.17 -18.76 -3.97
N LYS A 36 12.23 -18.15 -5.16
CA LYS A 36 13.44 -17.50 -5.66
C LYS A 36 13.79 -16.26 -4.85
N LEU A 37 12.82 -15.51 -4.33
CA LEU A 37 13.02 -14.29 -3.50
C LEU A 37 13.64 -14.61 -2.12
N THR A 38 14.82 -15.21 -2.10
CA THR A 38 15.59 -15.48 -0.89
C THR A 38 16.11 -14.17 -0.29
N LEU A 39 16.45 -14.17 1.01
CA LEU A 39 17.04 -13.01 1.67
C LEU A 39 18.25 -12.45 0.92
N LYS A 40 19.11 -13.34 0.42
CA LYS A 40 20.28 -12.97 -0.39
C LYS A 40 19.86 -12.19 -1.63
N GLN A 41 18.90 -12.70 -2.40
CA GLN A 41 18.41 -12.04 -3.61
C GLN A 41 17.72 -10.70 -3.28
N CYS A 42 16.91 -10.63 -2.23
CA CYS A 42 16.29 -9.38 -1.80
C CYS A 42 17.33 -8.33 -1.41
N MET A 43 18.39 -8.72 -0.69
CA MET A 43 19.50 -7.84 -0.31
C MET A 43 20.32 -7.37 -1.52
N GLU A 44 20.62 -8.27 -2.45
CA GLU A 44 21.31 -7.95 -3.70
C GLU A 44 20.49 -6.99 -4.57
N LEU A 45 19.18 -7.25 -4.70
CA LEU A 45 18.26 -6.38 -5.43
C LEU A 45 18.19 -4.99 -4.79
N ALA A 46 18.03 -4.91 -3.47
CA ALA A 46 17.98 -3.65 -2.75
C ALA A 46 19.23 -2.78 -2.98
N LYS A 47 20.42 -3.38 -2.89
CA LYS A 47 21.70 -2.71 -3.15
C LYS A 47 21.87 -2.31 -4.62
N ALA A 48 21.45 -3.18 -5.54
CA ALA A 48 21.51 -2.91 -6.97
C ALA A 48 20.62 -1.71 -7.33
N LEU A 49 19.39 -1.66 -6.81
CA LEU A 49 18.47 -0.53 -6.99
C LEU A 49 19.03 0.77 -6.42
N ALA A 50 19.53 0.75 -5.19
CA ALA A 50 20.18 1.91 -4.56
C ALA A 50 21.35 2.45 -5.40
N THR A 51 22.17 1.55 -5.96
CA THR A 51 23.29 1.90 -6.84
C THR A 51 22.80 2.46 -8.18
N TYR A 52 21.80 1.81 -8.77
CA TYR A 52 21.23 2.18 -10.06
C TYR A 52 20.68 3.61 -10.07
N VAL A 53 19.91 3.97 -9.04
CA VAL A 53 19.34 5.33 -8.90
C VAL A 53 20.35 6.35 -8.34
N ARG A 54 21.59 5.92 -8.08
CA ARG A 54 22.69 6.75 -7.58
C ARG A 54 22.32 7.48 -6.27
N LEU A 55 21.84 6.72 -5.29
CA LEU A 55 21.55 7.30 -3.98
C LEU A 55 22.79 8.02 -3.42
N PRO A 56 22.60 9.20 -2.78
CA PRO A 56 23.70 9.97 -2.21
C PRO A 56 24.43 9.19 -1.11
N GLU A 57 23.69 8.37 -0.36
CA GLU A 57 24.22 7.46 0.64
C GLU A 57 24.00 6.01 0.23
N ARG A 58 24.97 5.15 0.54
CA ARG A 58 24.87 3.72 0.26
C ARG A 58 23.88 3.09 1.22
N LEU A 59 22.97 2.27 0.67
CA LEU A 59 22.09 1.41 1.46
C LEU A 59 22.93 0.36 2.22
N ASN A 60 22.98 0.47 3.53
CA ASN A 60 23.75 -0.40 4.43
C ASN A 60 23.13 -0.41 5.84
N THR A 61 23.80 -0.99 6.83
CA THR A 61 23.27 -1.06 8.21
C THR A 61 23.22 0.28 8.95
N GLU A 62 24.02 1.27 8.54
CA GLU A 62 24.02 2.63 9.09
C GLU A 62 22.91 3.47 8.44
N ASN A 63 22.66 3.26 7.14
CA ASN A 63 21.61 3.88 6.35
C ASN A 63 20.69 2.80 5.75
N PRO A 64 19.81 2.16 6.55
CA PRO A 64 19.07 0.95 6.17
C PRO A 64 17.76 1.20 5.44
N VAL A 65 17.45 2.45 5.11
CA VAL A 65 16.23 2.86 4.40
C VAL A 65 16.60 3.62 3.15
N ALA A 66 15.94 3.30 2.03
CA ALA A 66 16.12 3.99 0.77
C ALA A 66 14.77 4.27 0.10
N SER A 67 14.66 5.47 -0.48
CA SER A 67 13.59 5.82 -1.42
C SER A 67 14.20 5.90 -2.82
N VAL A 68 13.63 5.17 -3.77
CA VAL A 68 14.15 5.05 -5.13
C VAL A 68 13.08 5.47 -6.14
N VAL A 69 13.51 6.04 -7.27
CA VAL A 69 12.63 6.28 -8.43
C VAL A 69 13.22 5.51 -9.61
N LEU A 70 12.45 4.54 -10.11
CA LEU A 70 12.86 3.68 -11.23
C LEU A 70 12.67 4.41 -12.57
N PRO A 71 13.24 3.92 -13.68
CA PRO A 71 13.20 4.59 -14.98
C PRO A 71 11.79 4.88 -15.50
N ASN A 72 10.81 4.05 -15.13
CA ASN A 72 9.42 4.19 -15.54
C ASN A 72 8.59 5.01 -14.54
N GLU A 73 9.23 5.88 -13.77
CA GLU A 73 8.62 6.72 -12.71
C GLU A 73 7.97 5.94 -11.56
N GLU A 74 8.19 4.63 -11.48
CA GLU A 74 7.78 3.83 -10.33
C GLU A 74 8.58 4.27 -9.11
N ARG A 75 7.88 4.41 -7.99
CA ARG A 75 8.49 4.84 -6.72
C ARG A 75 8.66 3.63 -5.83
N GLY A 76 9.87 3.41 -5.35
CA GLY A 76 10.21 2.33 -4.44
C GLY A 76 10.57 2.83 -3.05
N GLN A 77 10.13 2.11 -2.02
CA GLN A 77 10.62 2.23 -0.66
C GLN A 77 11.29 0.91 -0.27
N ILE A 78 12.50 0.98 0.26
CA ILE A 78 13.30 -0.18 0.65
C ILE A 78 13.71 0.01 2.11
N ALA A 79 13.59 -1.04 2.91
CA ALA A 79 14.08 -1.10 4.29
C ALA A 79 14.77 -2.44 4.55
N MET A 80 15.91 -2.42 5.21
CA MET A 80 16.70 -3.60 5.56
C MET A 80 17.07 -3.62 7.05
N PRO A 81 17.66 -4.69 7.59
CA PRO A 81 18.10 -4.70 8.99
C PRO A 81 19.12 -3.58 9.23
N PRO A 82 19.10 -2.93 10.41
CA PRO A 82 18.40 -3.33 11.63
C PRO A 82 16.96 -2.80 11.80
N ILE A 83 16.42 -2.01 10.85
CA ILE A 83 15.07 -1.42 11.02
C ILE A 83 13.95 -2.43 10.74
N THR A 84 14.25 -3.48 10.00
CA THR A 84 13.40 -4.66 9.79
C THR A 84 13.84 -5.83 10.70
N LYS A 85 13.08 -6.92 10.71
CA LYS A 85 13.53 -8.19 11.31
C LYS A 85 14.84 -8.63 10.64
N ALA A 86 15.73 -9.29 11.38
CA ALA A 86 17.09 -9.64 10.94
C ALA A 86 17.16 -10.35 9.57
N ASP A 87 16.18 -11.18 9.25
CA ASP A 87 16.14 -11.95 8.00
C ASP A 87 15.13 -11.39 6.97
N VAL A 88 14.82 -10.10 7.04
CA VAL A 88 13.81 -9.46 6.19
C VAL A 88 14.38 -8.22 5.52
N VAL A 89 14.23 -8.14 4.20
CA VAL A 89 14.35 -6.90 3.45
C VAL A 89 12.96 -6.55 2.94
N SER A 90 12.40 -5.45 3.43
CA SER A 90 11.09 -4.96 3.02
C SER A 90 11.24 -4.05 1.81
N MET A 91 10.45 -4.29 0.77
CA MET A 91 10.43 -3.46 -0.43
C MET A 91 9.00 -3.21 -0.87
N THR A 92 8.66 -2.00 -1.26
CA THR A 92 7.36 -1.66 -1.86
C THR A 92 7.59 -0.76 -3.06
N PHE A 93 7.07 -1.17 -4.21
CA PHE A 93 7.13 -0.43 -5.46
C PHE A 93 5.73 -0.04 -5.86
N ARG A 94 5.51 1.25 -6.14
CA ARG A 94 4.22 1.78 -6.57
C ARG A 94 4.33 2.24 -8.00
N LYS A 95 3.43 1.74 -8.84
CA LYS A 95 3.30 2.16 -10.23
C LYS A 95 2.63 3.54 -10.29
N PRO A 96 3.08 4.46 -11.15
CA PRO A 96 2.36 5.70 -11.40
C PRO A 96 1.02 5.39 -12.07
N SER A 97 -0.05 6.06 -11.62
CA SER A 97 -1.34 5.95 -12.31
C SER A 97 -1.26 6.70 -13.65
N ILE A 98 -1.31 5.93 -14.73
CA ILE A 98 -1.36 6.47 -16.10
C ILE A 98 -2.79 6.84 -16.52
N THR A 99 -3.80 6.46 -15.73
CA THR A 99 -5.19 6.78 -16.03
C THR A 99 -5.47 8.25 -15.72
N ARG A 100 -5.90 8.99 -16.75
CA ARG A 100 -6.39 10.36 -16.62
C ARG A 100 -7.90 10.32 -16.78
N PHE A 101 -8.63 10.74 -15.75
CA PHE A 101 -10.08 10.83 -15.80
C PHE A 101 -10.48 12.26 -16.17
N THR A 102 -11.34 12.41 -17.18
CA THR A 102 -12.05 13.65 -17.46
C THR A 102 -13.15 13.86 -16.43
N LEU A 103 -13.69 15.08 -16.32
CA LEU A 103 -14.81 15.37 -15.42
C LEU A 103 -16.02 14.46 -15.71
N SER A 104 -16.31 14.18 -16.97
CA SER A 104 -17.43 13.30 -17.35
C SER A 104 -17.19 11.85 -16.91
N ASP A 105 -15.94 11.36 -16.92
CA ASP A 105 -15.63 10.02 -16.41
C ASP A 105 -15.95 9.91 -14.92
N TYR A 106 -15.69 10.96 -14.12
CA TYR A 106 -16.06 10.97 -12.70
C TYR A 106 -17.58 10.89 -12.49
N GLU A 107 -18.35 11.58 -13.34
CA GLU A 107 -19.82 11.55 -13.30
C GLU A 107 -20.36 10.17 -13.71
N GLN A 108 -19.90 9.64 -14.85
CA GLN A 108 -20.37 8.35 -15.39
C GLN A 108 -19.97 7.16 -14.51
N THR A 109 -18.82 7.22 -13.84
CA THR A 109 -18.37 6.16 -12.93
C THR A 109 -18.98 6.27 -11.54
N GLY A 110 -19.89 7.22 -11.32
CA GLY A 110 -20.55 7.42 -10.03
C GLY A 110 -19.60 7.85 -8.92
N ARG A 111 -18.40 8.34 -9.21
CA ARG A 111 -17.45 8.83 -8.19
C ARG A 111 -18.03 10.02 -7.41
N PHE A 112 -18.93 10.79 -8.02
CA PHE A 112 -19.67 11.85 -7.34
C PHE A 112 -20.86 11.37 -6.51
N SER A 113 -21.30 10.12 -6.66
CA SER A 113 -22.49 9.59 -5.95
C SER A 113 -22.34 9.51 -4.44
N GLN A 114 -21.10 9.44 -3.94
CA GLN A 114 -20.80 9.38 -2.50
C GLN A 114 -20.33 10.70 -1.90
N VAL A 115 -20.35 11.80 -2.67
CA VAL A 115 -20.00 13.11 -2.15
C VAL A 115 -21.07 13.52 -1.13
N ARG A 116 -20.69 13.55 0.14
CA ARG A 116 -21.55 14.10 1.20
C ARG A 116 -21.40 15.61 1.17
N GLY A 117 -22.46 16.31 0.77
CA GLY A 117 -22.54 17.76 0.94
C GLY A 117 -22.39 18.10 2.43
N MET A 118 -21.56 19.09 2.76
CA MET A 118 -21.58 19.69 4.09
C MET A 118 -22.79 20.62 4.17
N ASP A 119 -23.95 20.05 4.48
CA ASP A 119 -25.08 20.85 4.94
C ASP A 119 -24.78 21.28 6.38
N THR A 120 -24.56 22.57 6.57
CA THR A 120 -24.30 23.17 7.90
C THR A 120 -25.47 22.96 8.88
N ALA A 121 -26.65 22.60 8.37
CA ALA A 121 -27.84 22.26 9.14
C ALA A 121 -27.89 20.79 9.62
N THR A 122 -27.07 19.89 9.06
CA THR A 122 -27.10 18.45 9.32
C THR A 122 -25.72 17.95 9.71
N THR A 123 -25.23 18.40 10.86
CA THR A 123 -24.11 17.78 11.58
C THR A 123 -24.55 16.47 12.23
N GLY A 124 -25.02 15.53 11.41
CA GLY A 124 -25.42 14.19 11.86
C GLY A 124 -24.20 13.27 11.98
N LEU A 125 -24.16 12.50 13.07
CA LEU A 125 -23.24 11.38 13.16
C LEU A 125 -23.66 10.32 12.13
N SER A 126 -22.70 9.66 11.49
CA SER A 126 -23.01 8.46 10.71
C SER A 126 -23.62 7.38 11.63
N PRO A 127 -24.41 6.43 11.10
CA PRO A 127 -24.99 5.36 11.91
C PRO A 127 -23.97 4.58 12.75
N LEU A 128 -22.73 4.45 12.24
CA LEU A 128 -21.62 3.87 12.97
C LEU A 128 -21.19 4.74 14.16
N GLN A 129 -21.03 6.05 13.93
CA GLN A 129 -20.65 7.00 14.97
C GLN A 129 -21.71 7.10 16.07
N GLU A 130 -23.00 7.04 15.72
CA GLU A 130 -24.10 6.96 16.71
C GLU A 130 -24.00 5.70 17.56
N LYS A 131 -23.76 4.54 16.93
CA LYS A 131 -23.60 3.25 17.62
C LYS A 131 -22.37 3.24 18.54
N LEU A 132 -21.24 3.79 18.09
CA LEU A 132 -20.06 3.98 18.92
C LEU A 132 -20.33 4.91 20.10
N LEU A 133 -21.06 6.01 19.90
CA LEU A 133 -21.42 6.95 20.97
C LEU A 133 -22.33 6.28 22.01
N LEU A 134 -23.29 5.46 21.58
CA LEU A 134 -24.16 4.69 22.48
C LEU A 134 -23.37 3.69 23.33
N LEU A 135 -22.44 2.94 22.73
CA LEU A 135 -21.58 1.99 23.46
C LEU A 135 -20.67 2.70 24.47
N LYS A 136 -20.13 3.87 24.10
CA LYS A 136 -19.37 4.73 25.01
C LYS A 136 -20.24 5.21 26.18
N LYS A 137 -21.45 5.72 25.91
CA LYS A 137 -22.37 6.20 26.94
C LYS A 137 -22.84 5.09 27.89
N LYS A 138 -22.96 3.85 27.41
CA LYS A 138 -23.33 2.68 28.23
C LYS A 138 -22.15 2.07 29.01
N GLY A 139 -20.93 2.58 28.84
CA GLY A 139 -19.73 2.02 29.47
C GLY A 139 -19.27 0.68 28.89
N CYS A 140 -19.85 0.23 27.78
CA CYS A 140 -19.52 -1.04 27.12
C CYS A 140 -18.24 -0.91 26.27
N LEU A 141 -17.11 -0.61 26.91
CA LEU A 141 -15.85 -0.31 26.23
C LEU A 141 -15.33 -1.48 25.38
N SER A 142 -15.52 -2.73 25.84
CA SER A 142 -15.12 -3.91 25.05
C SER A 142 -15.81 -3.94 23.69
N ASP A 143 -17.12 -3.74 23.65
CA ASP A 143 -17.89 -3.77 22.41
C ASP A 143 -17.68 -2.51 21.56
N PHE A 144 -17.40 -1.38 22.20
CA PHE A 144 -16.95 -0.16 21.51
C PHE A 144 -15.67 -0.45 20.71
N PHE A 145 -14.64 -1.00 21.35
CA PHE A 145 -13.37 -1.29 20.69
C PHE A 145 -13.50 -2.39 19.64
N LYS A 146 -14.29 -3.44 19.88
CA LYS A 146 -14.58 -4.45 18.85
C LYS A 146 -15.22 -3.84 17.60
N LEU A 147 -16.19 -2.94 17.78
CA LEU A 147 -16.86 -2.27 16.66
C LEU A 147 -15.92 -1.30 15.94
N LEU A 148 -15.10 -0.56 16.70
CA LEU A 148 -14.11 0.38 16.15
C LEU A 148 -13.08 -0.35 15.27
N PHE A 149 -12.45 -1.41 15.79
CA PHE A 149 -11.39 -2.14 15.08
C PHE A 149 -11.89 -3.00 13.92
N LYS A 150 -13.18 -3.32 13.85
CA LYS A 150 -13.77 -4.01 12.70
C LYS A 150 -13.95 -3.09 11.48
N THR A 151 -13.78 -1.78 11.67
CA THR A 151 -14.02 -0.76 10.64
C THR A 151 -12.74 -0.10 10.14
N ILE A 152 -11.58 -0.51 10.67
CA ILE A 152 -10.23 -0.13 10.21
C ILE A 152 -9.67 -1.33 9.44
#